data_AF-A0A535V8X1-F1
#
_entry.id   AF-A0A535V8X1-F1
#
_cell.length_a   1.000
_cell.length_b   1.000
_cell.length_c   1.000
_cell.angle_alpha   90.00
_cell.angle_beta   90.00
_cell.angle_gamma   90.00
#
_symmetry.space_group_name_H-M   'P 1'
#
loop_
_entity.id
_entity.type
_entity.pdbx_description
1 polymer ?
#
loop_
_entity_poly.entity_id
_entity_poly.type
_entity_poly.pdbx_seq_one_letter_code
_entity_poly.pdbx_strand_id
1 'polypeptide(L)'
;MSKVAVIGAGYVGLTTAACLADLGNDVTVVDIDRKKIAQLQKGRVPFYEPGLTELVQRNVESRRLRFTTSYRDAVPGAEYAIIAVSTPEGEGGEADLSYVEAAAGSIADCMDGPLVVVNKSTVPPLTGDMVSRVLRQRNSKHEAHVVSNPEFLREGSAIQDFMHPDRVVVGSHDRAAAEKVAKLYEPLEAPILITPNIYTAEMVKYASNAFLAARISFINEIARICERVDADAMLVAEGMGMDKRIGPSYLDAGIGYGGSCLVGRETVIVRREGRTAVLPLEQVLDEFQTDRAYEVLAWWRETETVEFLPVTVATMRPFEGNILEISTEKGRRLECTPDHPFATLTGVKLARDLTADDWLPLDEEAPLAEMAVRERNEVVSLAGGPTTVATPPPYAGAKTSWVRVLDIKRRPFSGAVYSLEVPGAHTFVTTGGLVTHNCFPKDVKALAALAERFDYHPELLHAVMDINRDQRMLVIDKLRDCLDGLSEKVIGLLGLAFKPNTDDLREAPSLDIARVLIAAGAHVRAYDPAAMERTQAILPELEYAKDAYELAAGADALVVVTEWNEFKHLDMARVKTSMRKPVVVDGRNIYVPATMRELGFTYRGIGRE
;
A
#
# COMPACT_ATOMS: atom_id res chain seq x y z
N MET A 1 -0.88 37.35 -1.60
CA MET A 1 -2.01 36.65 -0.98
C MET A 1 -2.97 36.26 -2.08
N SER A 2 -2.95 34.99 -2.47
CA SER A 2 -3.90 34.44 -3.43
C SER A 2 -4.99 33.65 -2.74
N LYS A 3 -6.13 33.47 -3.42
CA LYS A 3 -7.23 32.61 -2.95
C LYS A 3 -7.07 31.20 -3.52
N VAL A 4 -7.01 30.20 -2.64
CA VAL A 4 -6.74 28.81 -2.99
C VAL A 4 -7.81 27.89 -2.41
N ALA A 5 -8.53 27.19 -3.29
CA ALA A 5 -9.31 26.02 -2.89
C ALA A 5 -8.40 24.79 -2.90
N VAL A 6 -8.41 23.97 -1.84
CA VAL A 6 -7.70 22.68 -1.80
C VAL A 6 -8.73 21.57 -1.63
N ILE A 7 -8.76 20.64 -2.57
CA ILE A 7 -9.76 19.58 -2.67
C ILE A 7 -9.14 18.27 -2.20
N GLY A 8 -9.66 17.75 -1.09
CA GLY A 8 -9.11 16.64 -0.31
C GLY A 8 -8.41 17.13 0.95
N ALA A 9 -8.86 16.66 2.12
CA ALA A 9 -8.21 16.88 3.41
C ALA A 9 -7.47 15.62 3.91
N GLY A 10 -7.03 14.76 2.97
CA GLY A 10 -6.07 13.70 3.24
C GLY A 10 -4.66 14.26 3.48
N TYR A 11 -3.69 13.36 3.68
CA TYR A 11 -2.31 13.68 4.05
C TYR A 11 -1.69 14.81 3.20
N VAL A 12 -1.65 14.63 1.88
CA VAL A 12 -1.08 15.61 0.92
C VAL A 12 -1.84 16.94 0.96
N GLY A 13 -3.17 16.89 0.91
CA GLY A 13 -4.02 18.06 0.77
C GLY A 13 -4.03 18.96 2.02
N LEU A 14 -4.15 18.37 3.22
CA LEU A 14 -4.15 19.13 4.47
C LEU A 14 -2.78 19.78 4.72
N THR A 15 -1.68 19.07 4.52
CA THR A 15 -0.32 19.62 4.70
C THR A 15 -0.04 20.72 3.68
N THR A 16 -0.35 20.49 2.39
CA THR A 16 -0.25 21.53 1.35
C THR A 16 -1.06 22.77 1.70
N ALA A 17 -2.29 22.61 2.17
CA ALA A 17 -3.16 23.73 2.54
C ALA A 17 -2.63 24.52 3.75
N ALA A 18 -2.16 23.82 4.78
CA ALA A 18 -1.61 24.45 5.99
C ALA A 18 -0.36 25.26 5.67
N CYS A 19 0.57 24.72 4.89
CA CYS A 19 1.79 25.43 4.48
C CYS A 19 1.49 26.61 3.54
N LEU A 20 0.61 26.46 2.55
CA LEU A 20 0.21 27.57 1.66
C LEU A 20 -0.47 28.72 2.44
N ALA A 21 -1.27 28.41 3.46
CA ALA A 21 -1.85 29.41 4.34
C ALA A 21 -0.79 30.13 5.19
N ASP A 22 0.26 29.42 5.61
CA ASP A 22 1.37 29.98 6.38
C ASP A 22 2.26 30.90 5.53
N LEU A 23 2.42 30.59 4.23
CA LEU A 23 2.99 31.50 3.22
C LEU A 23 2.10 32.73 2.91
N GLY A 24 0.99 32.93 3.65
CA GLY A 24 0.16 34.13 3.58
C GLY A 24 -0.93 34.10 2.51
N ASN A 25 -1.33 32.91 2.03
CA ASN A 25 -2.48 32.76 1.13
C ASN A 25 -3.80 32.59 1.91
N ASP A 26 -4.91 32.81 1.23
CA ASP A 26 -6.25 32.61 1.76
C ASP A 26 -6.78 31.24 1.28
N VAL A 27 -6.72 30.24 2.15
CA VAL A 27 -6.89 28.82 1.80
C VAL A 27 -8.18 28.25 2.38
N THR A 28 -9.00 27.62 1.53
CA THR A 28 -10.19 26.88 1.95
C THR A 28 -10.09 25.43 1.50
N VAL A 29 -10.05 24.52 2.47
CA VAL A 29 -9.99 23.07 2.25
C VAL A 29 -11.41 22.50 2.16
N VAL A 30 -11.63 21.67 1.14
CA VAL A 30 -12.89 20.96 0.87
C VAL A 30 -12.66 19.47 0.99
N ASP A 31 -13.48 18.76 1.76
CA ASP A 31 -13.52 17.30 1.75
C ASP A 31 -14.98 16.82 1.88
N ILE A 32 -15.33 15.74 1.18
CA ILE A 32 -16.69 15.17 1.23
C ILE A 32 -16.95 14.43 2.56
N ASP A 33 -15.89 14.02 3.27
CA ASP A 33 -16.00 13.41 4.60
C ASP A 33 -16.34 14.47 5.67
N ARG A 34 -17.64 14.52 5.98
CA ARG A 34 -18.20 15.38 7.03
C ARG A 34 -17.58 15.13 8.42
N LYS A 35 -17.17 13.90 8.74
CA LYS A 35 -16.55 13.58 10.05
C LYS A 35 -15.16 14.21 10.14
N LYS A 36 -14.36 14.05 9.08
CA LYS A 36 -13.02 14.62 8.96
C LYS A 36 -13.04 16.15 9.03
N ILE A 37 -13.93 16.81 8.28
CA ILE A 37 -14.11 18.27 8.35
C ILE A 37 -14.57 18.71 9.76
N ALA A 38 -15.49 17.98 10.39
CA ALA A 38 -15.94 18.30 11.76
C ALA A 38 -14.87 18.05 12.85
N GLN A 39 -13.86 17.23 12.59
CA GLN A 39 -12.67 17.10 13.45
C GLN A 39 -11.71 18.27 13.24
N LEU A 40 -11.41 18.62 11.98
CA LEU A 40 -10.53 19.74 11.63
C LEU A 40 -11.07 21.10 12.12
N GLN A 41 -12.39 21.33 12.02
CA GLN A 41 -13.06 22.50 12.59
C GLN A 41 -12.99 22.58 14.12
N LYS A 42 -12.62 21.48 14.80
CA LYS A 42 -12.36 21.41 16.26
C LYS A 42 -10.86 21.38 16.60
N GLY A 43 -9.99 21.68 15.64
CA GLY A 43 -8.53 21.65 15.82
C GLY A 43 -7.93 20.25 15.95
N ARG A 44 -8.64 19.20 15.51
CA ARG A 44 -8.15 17.81 15.57
C ARG A 44 -7.72 17.35 14.18
N VAL A 45 -6.42 17.13 14.00
CA VAL A 45 -5.83 16.54 12.78
C VAL A 45 -6.11 15.02 12.78
N PRO A 46 -6.52 14.41 11.65
CA PRO A 46 -6.96 13.00 11.60
C PRO A 46 -5.82 11.97 11.42
N PHE A 47 -4.56 12.40 11.40
CA PHE A 47 -3.36 11.56 11.27
C PHE A 47 -2.17 12.24 11.97
N TYR A 48 -1.12 11.47 12.26
CA TYR A 48 0.10 12.01 12.85
C TYR A 48 1.03 12.64 11.79
N GLU A 49 1.42 13.90 12.01
CA GLU A 49 2.49 14.58 11.28
C GLU A 49 3.15 15.60 12.23
N PRO A 50 4.49 15.57 12.44
CA PRO A 50 5.17 16.49 13.35
C PRO A 50 4.93 17.97 13.02
N GLY A 51 4.32 18.72 13.95
CA GLY A 51 4.07 20.15 13.83
C GLY A 51 2.80 20.55 13.06
N LEU A 52 2.03 19.59 12.51
CA LEU A 52 0.87 19.92 11.66
C LEU A 52 -0.31 20.49 12.45
N THR A 53 -0.52 20.00 13.68
CA THR A 53 -1.59 20.49 14.57
C THR A 53 -1.41 21.97 14.89
N GLU A 54 -0.19 22.36 15.24
CA GLU A 54 0.20 23.73 15.56
C GLU A 54 0.10 24.64 14.34
N LEU A 55 0.55 24.16 13.16
CA LEU A 55 0.50 24.89 11.90
C LEU A 55 -0.96 25.14 11.44
N VAL A 56 -1.82 24.13 11.56
CA VAL A 56 -3.26 24.25 11.28
C VAL A 56 -3.91 25.22 12.25
N GLN A 57 -3.67 25.07 13.56
CA GLN A 57 -4.26 25.94 14.58
C GLN A 57 -3.90 27.42 14.33
N ARG A 58 -2.61 27.74 14.15
CA ARG A 58 -2.13 29.10 13.87
C ARG A 58 -2.82 29.72 12.65
N ASN A 59 -2.98 28.95 11.58
CA ASN A 59 -3.55 29.47 10.33
C ASN A 59 -5.09 29.61 10.40
N VAL A 60 -5.78 28.77 11.15
CA VAL A 60 -7.21 28.95 11.48
C VAL A 60 -7.43 30.20 12.35
N GLU A 61 -6.64 30.39 13.40
CA GLU A 61 -6.70 31.59 14.26
C GLU A 61 -6.46 32.89 13.48
N SER A 62 -5.50 32.86 12.55
CA SER A 62 -5.22 33.97 11.63
C SER A 62 -6.26 34.17 10.51
N ARG A 63 -7.28 33.30 10.44
CA ARG A 63 -8.36 33.24 9.42
C ARG A 63 -7.91 32.94 7.98
N ARG A 64 -6.63 32.55 7.78
CA ARG A 64 -6.06 32.16 6.48
C ARG A 64 -6.36 30.71 6.07
N LEU A 65 -6.75 29.85 7.01
CA LEU A 65 -7.14 28.47 6.73
C LEU A 65 -8.59 28.21 7.18
N ARG A 66 -9.40 27.63 6.30
CA ARG A 66 -10.81 27.27 6.55
C ARG A 66 -11.12 25.86 6.03
N PHE A 67 -12.15 25.24 6.61
CA PHE A 67 -12.58 23.88 6.27
C PHE A 67 -14.08 23.85 5.97
N THR A 68 -14.47 23.28 4.83
CA THR A 68 -15.87 23.09 4.40
C THR A 68 -16.07 21.72 3.75
N THR A 69 -17.33 21.36 3.54
CA THR A 69 -17.76 20.17 2.77
C THR A 69 -18.37 20.56 1.41
N SER A 70 -18.40 21.86 1.08
CA SER A 70 -19.07 22.42 -0.10
C SER A 70 -18.07 23.11 -1.02
N TYR A 71 -18.01 22.66 -2.28
CA TYR A 71 -17.24 23.33 -3.33
C TYR A 71 -17.75 24.76 -3.61
N ARG A 72 -19.05 25.03 -3.38
CA ARG A 72 -19.65 26.36 -3.59
C ARG A 72 -19.16 27.41 -2.59
N ASP A 73 -18.57 26.98 -1.47
CA ASP A 73 -18.04 27.88 -0.45
C ASP A 73 -16.55 28.22 -0.70
N ALA A 74 -15.89 27.51 -1.62
CA ALA A 74 -14.45 27.51 -1.79
C ALA A 74 -13.97 27.85 -3.22
N VAL A 75 -14.67 27.37 -4.26
CA VAL A 75 -14.28 27.56 -5.66
C VAL A 75 -14.65 28.95 -6.23
N PRO A 76 -15.84 29.53 -5.95
CA PRO A 76 -16.19 30.85 -6.48
C PRO A 76 -15.20 31.95 -6.06
N GLY A 77 -14.69 32.69 -7.04
CA GLY A 77 -13.67 33.72 -6.84
C GLY A 77 -12.31 33.23 -6.33
N ALA A 78 -12.01 31.93 -6.39
CA ALA A 78 -10.66 31.39 -6.18
C ALA A 78 -9.76 31.65 -7.39
N GLU A 79 -8.46 31.81 -7.17
CA GLU A 79 -7.48 31.88 -8.25
C GLU A 79 -6.92 30.51 -8.65
N TYR A 80 -6.90 29.58 -7.67
CA TYR A 80 -6.37 28.23 -7.82
C TYR A 80 -7.33 27.23 -7.18
N ALA A 81 -7.50 26.08 -7.83
CA ALA A 81 -8.15 24.90 -7.25
C ALA A 81 -7.18 23.71 -7.31
N ILE A 82 -6.65 23.30 -6.15
CA ILE A 82 -5.65 22.23 -6.03
C ILE A 82 -6.37 20.90 -5.77
N ILE A 83 -6.27 19.95 -6.68
CA ILE A 83 -6.79 18.58 -6.52
C ILE A 83 -5.73 17.74 -5.81
N ALA A 84 -6.01 17.37 -4.55
CA ALA A 84 -5.16 16.57 -3.66
C ALA A 84 -5.96 15.40 -3.04
N VAL A 85 -6.85 14.80 -3.84
CA VAL A 85 -7.62 13.60 -3.50
C VAL A 85 -6.78 12.34 -3.65
N SER A 86 -7.20 11.24 -3.01
CA SER A 86 -6.56 9.94 -3.20
C SER A 86 -6.67 9.48 -4.65
N THR A 87 -5.65 8.75 -5.11
CA THR A 87 -5.65 7.99 -6.38
C THR A 87 -5.33 6.54 -6.02
N PRO A 88 -6.33 5.75 -5.60
CA PRO A 88 -6.10 4.36 -5.21
C PRO A 88 -5.57 3.53 -6.40
N GLU A 89 -5.09 2.32 -6.13
CA GLU A 89 -4.77 1.38 -7.21
C GLU A 89 -6.09 1.07 -7.95
N GLY A 90 -6.11 1.28 -9.26
CA GLY A 90 -7.05 0.59 -10.12
C GLY A 90 -6.73 -0.89 -10.07
N GLU A 91 -7.76 -1.72 -10.11
CA GLU A 91 -7.70 -3.21 -10.00
C GLU A 91 -6.86 -3.90 -11.11
N GLY A 92 -6.22 -3.17 -12.05
CA GLY A 92 -5.21 -3.67 -13.00
C GLY A 92 -3.79 -3.12 -12.73
N GLY A 93 -3.55 -2.56 -11.55
CA GLY A 93 -2.28 -1.96 -11.14
C GLY A 93 -2.09 -0.50 -11.56
N GLU A 94 -2.97 0.08 -12.38
CA GLU A 94 -2.94 1.51 -12.71
C GLU A 94 -3.37 2.39 -11.52
N ALA A 95 -3.46 3.71 -11.71
CA ALA A 95 -4.09 4.59 -10.72
C ALA A 95 -5.56 4.85 -11.10
N ASP A 96 -6.49 4.66 -10.16
CA ASP A 96 -7.86 5.14 -10.32
C ASP A 96 -7.89 6.68 -10.29
N LEU A 97 -8.49 7.26 -11.33
CA LEU A 97 -8.62 8.70 -11.54
C LEU A 97 -10.06 9.19 -11.29
N SER A 98 -11.00 8.32 -10.91
CA SER A 98 -12.41 8.64 -10.70
C SER A 98 -12.61 9.80 -9.72
N TYR A 99 -11.84 9.82 -8.63
CA TYR A 99 -11.89 10.89 -7.63
C TYR A 99 -11.32 12.21 -8.16
N VAL A 100 -10.30 12.16 -9.03
CA VAL A 100 -9.71 13.34 -9.70
C VAL A 100 -10.68 13.91 -10.74
N GLU A 101 -11.33 13.05 -11.51
CA GLU A 101 -12.38 13.43 -12.46
C GLU A 101 -13.61 14.03 -11.75
N ALA A 102 -14.08 13.40 -10.67
CA ALA A 102 -15.20 13.92 -9.88
C ALA A 102 -14.88 15.26 -9.20
N ALA A 103 -13.64 15.45 -8.72
CA ALA A 103 -13.16 16.73 -8.21
C ALA A 103 -13.12 17.79 -9.33
N ALA A 104 -12.55 17.48 -10.50
CA ALA A 104 -12.52 18.36 -11.65
C ALA A 104 -13.92 18.77 -12.13
N GLY A 105 -14.87 17.83 -12.13
CA GLY A 105 -16.27 18.12 -12.47
C GLY A 105 -16.96 19.01 -11.44
N SER A 106 -16.73 18.76 -10.15
CA SER A 106 -17.27 19.59 -9.06
C SER A 106 -16.71 21.01 -9.05
N ILE A 107 -15.44 21.18 -9.45
CA ILE A 107 -14.81 22.49 -9.71
C ILE A 107 -15.48 23.18 -10.90
N ALA A 108 -15.64 22.49 -12.04
CA ALA A 108 -16.27 23.04 -13.24
C ALA A 108 -17.69 23.55 -12.98
N ASP A 109 -18.48 22.81 -12.21
CA ASP A 109 -19.87 23.16 -11.86
C ASP A 109 -19.98 24.35 -10.88
N CYS A 110 -18.86 24.76 -10.25
CA CYS A 110 -18.81 25.83 -9.24
C CYS A 110 -17.99 27.07 -9.66
N MET A 111 -17.13 26.99 -10.68
CA MET A 111 -16.30 28.12 -11.12
C MET A 111 -17.12 29.21 -11.82
N ASP A 112 -16.86 30.46 -11.43
CA ASP A 112 -17.55 31.70 -11.83
C ASP A 112 -16.64 32.69 -12.57
N GLY A 113 -15.39 32.30 -12.82
CA GLY A 113 -14.36 33.10 -13.48
C GLY A 113 -13.14 32.26 -13.89
N PRO A 114 -12.09 32.88 -14.46
CA PRO A 114 -10.88 32.18 -14.87
C PRO A 114 -10.16 31.51 -13.70
N LEU A 115 -9.80 30.23 -13.86
CA LEU A 115 -9.28 29.40 -12.76
C LEU A 115 -8.05 28.58 -13.18
N VAL A 116 -7.04 28.51 -12.32
CA VAL A 116 -5.92 27.56 -12.49
C VAL A 116 -6.20 26.29 -11.67
N VAL A 117 -6.37 25.16 -12.35
CA VAL A 117 -6.62 23.86 -11.69
C VAL A 117 -5.31 23.10 -11.59
N VAL A 118 -4.92 22.74 -10.38
CA VAL A 118 -3.60 22.17 -10.08
C VAL A 118 -3.74 20.71 -9.64
N ASN A 119 -3.26 19.78 -10.45
CA ASN A 119 -3.17 18.38 -10.06
C ASN A 119 -1.98 18.18 -9.11
N LYS A 120 -2.26 17.95 -7.82
CA LYS A 120 -1.28 17.68 -6.75
C LYS A 120 -1.19 16.17 -6.44
N SER A 121 -2.32 15.46 -6.55
CA SER A 121 -2.41 14.00 -6.42
C SER A 121 -1.38 13.29 -7.30
N THR A 122 -0.82 12.19 -6.82
CA THR A 122 0.05 11.31 -7.63
C THR A 122 -0.79 10.67 -8.73
N VAL A 123 -0.65 11.16 -9.95
CA VAL A 123 -1.44 10.77 -11.12
C VAL A 123 -0.52 10.39 -12.29
N PRO A 124 -0.82 9.31 -13.03
CA PRO A 124 0.00 8.87 -14.14
C PRO A 124 -0.02 9.92 -15.27
N PRO A 125 1.04 9.93 -16.11
CA PRO A 125 1.09 10.70 -17.36
C PRO A 125 -0.23 10.70 -18.13
N LEU A 126 -0.60 11.87 -18.67
CA LEU A 126 -1.83 12.18 -19.42
C LEU A 126 -3.06 12.51 -18.55
N THR A 127 -2.96 12.48 -17.22
CA THR A 127 -4.10 12.76 -16.34
C THR A 127 -4.55 14.22 -16.41
N GLY A 128 -3.64 15.19 -16.49
CA GLY A 128 -4.02 16.59 -16.68
C GLY A 128 -4.75 16.86 -18.02
N ASP A 129 -4.58 16.03 -19.04
CA ASP A 129 -5.35 16.13 -20.30
C ASP A 129 -6.78 15.57 -20.16
N MET A 130 -7.00 14.60 -19.27
CA MET A 130 -8.33 14.21 -18.83
C MET A 130 -9.00 15.36 -18.08
N VAL A 131 -8.35 15.92 -17.05
CA VAL A 131 -8.88 17.06 -16.27
C VAL A 131 -9.21 18.26 -17.16
N SER A 132 -8.36 18.55 -18.15
CA SER A 132 -8.57 19.61 -19.14
C SER A 132 -9.79 19.37 -20.05
N ARG A 133 -10.17 18.11 -20.32
CA ARG A 133 -11.41 17.78 -21.05
C ARG A 133 -12.63 17.98 -20.16
N VAL A 134 -12.61 17.45 -18.94
CA VAL A 134 -13.73 17.51 -17.98
C VAL A 134 -14.14 18.96 -17.70
N LEU A 135 -13.17 19.83 -17.43
CA LEU A 135 -13.41 21.25 -17.16
C LEU A 135 -14.08 21.93 -18.37
N ARG A 136 -13.53 21.77 -19.58
CA ARG A 136 -14.06 22.38 -20.81
C ARG A 136 -15.43 21.84 -21.23
N GLN A 137 -15.74 20.58 -20.95
CA GLN A 137 -17.03 19.98 -21.28
C GLN A 137 -18.15 20.46 -20.35
N ARG A 138 -17.87 20.64 -19.05
CA ARG A 138 -18.87 21.04 -18.05
C ARG A 138 -19.02 22.56 -17.90
N ASN A 139 -17.94 23.32 -18.11
CA ASN A 139 -17.98 24.79 -18.07
C ASN A 139 -17.32 25.40 -19.31
N SER A 140 -18.16 25.81 -20.27
CA SER A 140 -17.76 26.54 -21.48
C SER A 140 -17.85 28.06 -21.33
N LYS A 141 -18.21 28.58 -20.14
CA LYS A 141 -18.41 30.02 -19.88
C LYS A 141 -17.14 30.71 -19.38
N HIS A 142 -16.28 29.97 -18.70
CA HIS A 142 -15.09 30.49 -18.03
C HIS A 142 -13.88 29.63 -18.40
N GLU A 143 -12.70 30.24 -18.49
CA GLU A 143 -11.47 29.56 -18.90
C GLU A 143 -10.81 28.84 -17.72
N ALA A 144 -10.35 27.60 -17.94
CA ALA A 144 -9.61 26.83 -16.95
C ALA A 144 -8.29 26.33 -17.53
N HIS A 145 -7.20 26.58 -16.80
CA HIS A 145 -5.84 26.17 -17.19
C HIS A 145 -5.37 25.08 -16.23
N VAL A 146 -4.98 23.92 -16.76
CA VAL A 146 -4.57 22.77 -15.94
C VAL A 146 -3.07 22.72 -15.80
N VAL A 147 -2.60 22.51 -14.58
CA VAL A 147 -1.18 22.42 -14.23
C VAL A 147 -0.94 21.17 -13.39
N SER A 148 0.00 20.32 -13.80
CA SER A 148 0.55 19.28 -12.92
C SER A 148 1.59 19.90 -12.00
N ASN A 149 1.45 19.68 -10.69
CA ASN A 149 2.42 20.08 -9.68
C ASN A 149 2.53 18.95 -8.64
N PRO A 150 3.25 17.86 -8.95
CA PRO A 150 3.33 16.71 -8.06
C PRO A 150 3.81 17.07 -6.65
N GLU A 151 3.47 16.22 -5.69
CA GLU A 151 4.02 16.26 -4.34
C GLU A 151 5.30 15.41 -4.26
N PHE A 152 6.25 15.83 -3.42
CA PHE A 152 7.45 15.04 -3.07
C PHE A 152 7.63 14.98 -1.55
N LEU A 153 6.50 14.94 -0.84
CA LEU A 153 6.41 14.97 0.60
C LEU A 153 6.60 13.54 1.14
N ARG A 154 7.36 13.39 2.22
CA ARG A 154 7.49 12.12 2.92
C ARG A 154 6.65 12.20 4.19
N GLU A 155 5.84 11.18 4.44
CA GLU A 155 5.12 11.07 5.72
C GLU A 155 6.10 11.19 6.91
N GLY A 156 5.75 11.94 7.96
CA GLY A 156 6.63 12.23 9.10
C GLY A 156 7.68 13.33 8.88
N SER A 157 7.74 13.95 7.70
CA SER A 157 8.55 15.14 7.42
C SER A 157 7.94 16.09 6.37
N ALA A 158 6.66 15.98 6.06
CA ALA A 158 6.05 16.69 4.94
C ALA A 158 5.99 18.21 5.11
N ILE A 159 5.92 18.73 6.35
CA ILE A 159 6.03 20.18 6.56
C ILE A 159 7.43 20.66 6.18
N GLN A 160 8.46 19.93 6.61
CA GLN A 160 9.85 20.23 6.26
C GLN A 160 10.08 20.10 4.75
N ASP A 161 9.59 19.03 4.13
CA ASP A 161 9.71 18.77 2.70
C ASP A 161 8.93 19.80 1.85
N PHE A 162 7.84 20.38 2.39
CA PHE A 162 7.11 21.46 1.73
C PHE A 162 7.82 22.80 1.88
N MET A 163 8.30 23.14 3.08
CA MET A 163 8.89 24.46 3.39
C MET A 163 10.35 24.58 2.93
N HIS A 164 11.03 23.45 2.73
CA HIS A 164 12.41 23.37 2.24
C HIS A 164 12.56 22.28 1.16
N PRO A 165 11.84 22.39 0.02
CA PRO A 165 11.85 21.36 -1.01
C PRO A 165 13.15 21.38 -1.82
N ASP A 166 13.72 20.22 -2.16
CA ASP A 166 14.88 20.13 -3.07
C ASP A 166 14.59 20.80 -4.43
N ARG A 167 13.33 20.73 -4.85
CA ARG A 167 12.78 21.28 -6.09
C ARG A 167 11.26 21.34 -6.05
N VAL A 168 10.68 22.28 -6.77
CA VAL A 168 9.25 22.27 -7.14
C VAL A 168 9.14 21.93 -8.63
N VAL A 169 8.33 20.93 -8.98
CA VAL A 169 8.07 20.57 -10.39
C VAL A 169 6.71 21.11 -10.79
N VAL A 170 6.65 21.78 -11.93
CA VAL A 170 5.42 22.34 -12.51
C VAL A 170 5.37 21.99 -14.00
N GLY A 171 4.21 21.59 -14.51
CA GLY A 171 4.03 21.26 -15.93
C GLY A 171 2.66 21.63 -16.44
N SER A 172 2.60 22.32 -17.56
CA SER A 172 1.36 22.64 -18.26
C SER A 172 1.64 22.86 -19.74
N HIS A 173 0.62 22.67 -20.57
CA HIS A 173 0.64 23.12 -21.97
C HIS A 173 0.51 24.64 -22.08
N ASP A 174 0.07 25.31 -21.01
CA ASP A 174 0.10 26.76 -20.86
C ASP A 174 1.24 27.20 -19.93
N ARG A 175 2.27 27.81 -20.53
CA ARG A 175 3.43 28.31 -19.81
C ARG A 175 3.08 29.37 -18.77
N ALA A 176 2.13 30.27 -19.07
CA ALA A 176 1.74 31.33 -18.16
C ALA A 176 0.98 30.79 -16.93
N ALA A 177 0.15 29.76 -17.11
CA ALA A 177 -0.49 29.06 -16.00
C ALA A 177 0.54 28.34 -15.10
N ALA A 178 1.53 27.68 -15.70
CA ALA A 178 2.62 27.05 -14.95
C ALA A 178 3.48 28.08 -14.18
N GLU A 179 3.81 29.22 -14.79
CA GLU A 179 4.50 30.33 -14.12
C GLU A 179 3.65 30.99 -13.02
N LYS A 180 2.32 31.02 -13.18
CA LYS A 180 1.40 31.46 -12.12
C LYS A 180 1.40 30.48 -10.93
N VAL A 181 1.46 29.17 -11.15
CA VAL A 181 1.62 28.18 -10.05
C VAL A 181 3.00 28.26 -9.41
N ALA A 182 4.07 28.47 -10.18
CA ALA A 182 5.43 28.65 -9.66
C ALA A 182 5.51 29.79 -8.64
N LYS A 183 4.79 30.90 -8.87
CA LYS A 183 4.69 32.06 -7.95
C LYS A 183 4.11 31.74 -6.57
N LEU A 184 3.34 30.67 -6.41
CA LEU A 184 2.90 30.22 -5.08
C LEU A 184 4.07 29.70 -4.22
N TYR A 185 5.16 29.28 -4.86
CA TYR A 185 6.32 28.67 -4.24
C TYR A 185 7.58 29.55 -4.26
N GLU A 186 7.55 30.72 -4.94
CA GLU A 186 8.65 31.70 -4.93
C GLU A 186 9.19 32.05 -3.52
N PRO A 187 8.36 32.21 -2.46
CA PRO A 187 8.85 32.50 -1.11
C PRO A 187 9.69 31.40 -0.46
N LEU A 188 9.77 30.20 -1.06
CA LEU A 188 10.59 29.08 -0.57
C LEU A 188 12.03 29.11 -1.10
N GLU A 189 12.33 29.98 -2.08
CA GLU A 189 13.64 30.13 -2.75
C GLU A 189 14.21 28.83 -3.36
N ALA A 190 13.38 27.79 -3.51
CA ALA A 190 13.76 26.49 -4.04
C ALA A 190 13.84 26.46 -5.58
N PRO A 191 14.65 25.57 -6.18
CA PRO A 191 14.68 25.37 -7.63
C PRO A 191 13.31 24.99 -8.20
N ILE A 192 12.79 25.74 -9.17
CA ILE A 192 11.52 25.42 -9.84
C ILE A 192 11.76 24.91 -11.26
N LEU A 193 11.46 23.62 -11.49
CA LEU A 193 11.47 23.01 -12.81
C LEU A 193 10.11 23.21 -13.48
N ILE A 194 10.01 24.19 -14.38
CA ILE A 194 8.83 24.38 -15.23
C ILE A 194 9.01 23.63 -16.55
N THR A 195 8.39 22.46 -16.63
CA THR A 195 8.37 21.57 -17.80
C THR A 195 7.43 22.09 -18.91
N PRO A 196 7.64 21.71 -20.19
CA PRO A 196 6.89 22.27 -21.32
C PRO A 196 5.49 21.66 -21.53
N ASN A 197 5.09 20.68 -20.73
CA ASN A 197 3.80 20.00 -20.82
C ASN A 197 3.46 19.31 -19.48
N ILE A 198 2.21 18.85 -19.34
CA ILE A 198 1.71 18.21 -18.11
C ILE A 198 2.41 16.87 -17.85
N TYR A 199 2.49 15.99 -18.87
CA TYR A 199 2.91 14.60 -18.70
C TYR A 199 4.41 14.43 -18.34
N THR A 200 5.26 15.40 -18.68
CA THR A 200 6.66 15.42 -18.21
C THR A 200 6.72 15.61 -16.70
N ALA A 201 5.93 16.54 -16.13
CA ALA A 201 5.85 16.72 -14.68
C ALA A 201 5.27 15.49 -13.97
N GLU A 202 4.20 14.90 -14.53
CA GLU A 202 3.61 13.64 -14.01
C GLU A 202 4.65 12.50 -13.99
N MET A 203 5.41 12.32 -15.07
CA MET A 203 6.46 11.29 -15.16
C MET A 203 7.60 11.49 -14.14
N VAL A 204 8.00 12.72 -13.86
CA VAL A 204 9.09 12.99 -12.87
C VAL A 204 8.75 12.42 -11.48
N LYS A 205 7.46 12.40 -11.09
CA LYS A 205 7.03 11.78 -9.82
C LYS A 205 7.23 10.26 -9.82
N TYR A 206 6.71 9.58 -10.83
CA TYR A 206 6.81 8.13 -10.95
C TYR A 206 8.25 7.64 -11.09
N ALA A 207 9.03 8.26 -11.97
CA ALA A 207 10.44 7.93 -12.15
C ALA A 207 11.26 8.15 -10.87
N SER A 208 10.96 9.21 -10.09
CA SER A 208 11.59 9.44 -8.79
C SER A 208 11.27 8.30 -7.81
N ASN A 209 9.98 8.00 -7.59
CA ASN A 209 9.56 6.99 -6.63
C ASN A 209 10.09 5.59 -6.99
N ALA A 210 10.03 5.21 -8.28
CA ALA A 210 10.56 3.93 -8.76
C ALA A 210 12.08 3.82 -8.58
N PHE A 211 12.85 4.88 -8.86
CA PHE A 211 14.30 4.86 -8.65
C PHE A 211 14.69 4.76 -7.17
N LEU A 212 13.93 5.39 -6.26
CA LEU A 212 14.16 5.26 -4.82
C LEU A 212 13.90 3.82 -4.34
N ALA A 213 12.82 3.18 -4.79
CA ALA A 213 12.53 1.77 -4.51
C ALA A 213 13.63 0.85 -5.08
N ALA A 214 14.16 1.16 -6.27
CA ALA A 214 15.24 0.41 -6.89
C ALA A 214 16.54 0.46 -6.09
N ARG A 215 16.92 1.61 -5.53
CA ARG A 215 18.12 1.75 -4.69
C ARG A 215 18.04 0.91 -3.41
N ILE A 216 16.88 0.95 -2.72
CA ILE A 216 16.62 0.14 -1.52
C ILE A 216 16.72 -1.35 -1.86
N SER A 217 16.10 -1.78 -2.95
CA SER A 217 16.07 -3.19 -3.35
C SER A 217 17.46 -3.67 -3.77
N PHE A 218 18.19 -2.87 -4.54
CA PHE A 218 19.57 -3.17 -4.92
C PHE A 218 20.48 -3.35 -3.69
N ILE A 219 20.46 -2.44 -2.71
CA ILE A 219 21.33 -2.58 -1.54
C ILE A 219 20.92 -3.74 -0.62
N ASN A 220 19.63 -4.10 -0.59
CA ASN A 220 19.13 -5.30 0.09
C ASN A 220 19.66 -6.60 -0.56
N GLU A 221 19.74 -6.65 -1.89
CA GLU A 221 20.35 -7.78 -2.61
C GLU A 221 21.86 -7.85 -2.34
N ILE A 222 22.57 -6.72 -2.41
CA ILE A 222 23.99 -6.64 -2.05
C ILE A 222 24.23 -7.09 -0.60
N ALA A 223 23.36 -6.71 0.35
CA ALA A 223 23.43 -7.17 1.74
C ALA A 223 23.34 -8.70 1.85
N ARG A 224 22.45 -9.35 1.09
CA ARG A 224 22.37 -10.82 1.01
C ARG A 224 23.63 -11.46 0.40
N ILE A 225 24.36 -10.77 -0.47
CA ILE A 225 25.65 -11.23 -0.99
C ILE A 225 26.74 -11.06 0.08
N CYS A 226 26.78 -9.91 0.76
CA CYS A 226 27.72 -9.61 1.83
C CYS A 226 27.73 -10.67 2.94
N GLU A 227 26.56 -11.14 3.37
CA GLU A 227 26.42 -12.21 4.37
C GLU A 227 27.03 -13.56 3.94
N ARG A 228 27.13 -13.82 2.63
CA ARG A 228 27.71 -15.08 2.09
C ARG A 228 29.23 -15.02 1.93
N VAL A 229 29.82 -13.83 1.97
CA VAL A 229 31.26 -13.59 1.73
C VAL A 229 31.96 -12.90 2.90
N ASP A 230 31.28 -12.75 4.04
CA ASP A 230 31.77 -12.09 5.26
C ASP A 230 32.21 -10.63 5.01
N ALA A 231 31.36 -9.85 4.32
CA ALA A 231 31.53 -8.42 4.10
C ALA A 231 30.49 -7.60 4.87
N ASP A 232 30.80 -6.33 5.16
CA ASP A 232 29.85 -5.39 5.79
C ASP A 232 29.16 -4.52 4.73
N ALA A 233 27.86 -4.76 4.51
CA ALA A 233 27.05 -4.03 3.55
C ALA A 233 26.93 -2.53 3.83
N MET A 234 27.10 -2.08 5.08
CA MET A 234 27.11 -0.65 5.41
C MET A 234 28.39 0.02 4.92
N LEU A 235 29.54 -0.66 5.01
CA LEU A 235 30.80 -0.16 4.44
C LEU A 235 30.79 -0.20 2.91
N VAL A 236 30.12 -1.19 2.31
CA VAL A 236 29.86 -1.23 0.86
C VAL A 236 28.96 -0.06 0.44
N ALA A 237 27.86 0.19 1.15
CA ALA A 237 26.97 1.33 0.92
C ALA A 237 27.68 2.67 1.08
N GLU A 238 28.52 2.83 2.11
CA GLU A 238 29.34 4.03 2.32
C GLU A 238 30.33 4.23 1.18
N GLY A 239 31.11 3.20 0.84
CA GLY A 239 32.10 3.26 -0.25
C GLY A 239 31.49 3.55 -1.62
N MET A 240 30.29 3.01 -1.90
CA MET A 240 29.50 3.37 -3.07
C MET A 240 28.99 4.82 -2.99
N GLY A 241 28.46 5.23 -1.83
CA GLY A 241 27.88 6.54 -1.59
C GLY A 241 28.87 7.71 -1.64
N MET A 242 30.16 7.45 -1.42
CA MET A 242 31.25 8.42 -1.66
C MET A 242 31.38 8.83 -3.13
N ASP A 243 30.94 8.00 -4.07
CA ASP A 243 30.85 8.40 -5.47
C ASP A 243 29.67 9.35 -5.68
N LYS A 244 29.97 10.61 -6.04
CA LYS A 244 28.96 11.67 -6.26
C LYS A 244 27.93 11.34 -7.35
N ARG A 245 28.18 10.33 -8.20
CA ARG A 245 27.23 9.83 -9.21
C ARG A 245 26.18 8.89 -8.61
N ILE A 246 26.50 8.25 -7.49
CA ILE A 246 25.61 7.36 -6.74
C ILE A 246 24.98 8.12 -5.58
N GLY A 247 25.79 8.79 -4.76
CA GLY A 247 25.38 9.48 -3.54
C GLY A 247 24.94 8.51 -2.42
N PRO A 248 24.96 8.93 -1.14
CA PRO A 248 24.78 8.02 0.00
C PRO A 248 23.31 7.68 0.32
N SER A 249 22.34 8.47 -0.12
CA SER A 249 20.94 8.35 0.31
C SER A 249 20.24 7.11 -0.27
N TYR A 250 19.29 6.54 0.47
CA TYR A 250 18.53 5.35 0.06
C TYR A 250 19.42 4.12 -0.24
N LEU A 251 20.55 4.00 0.48
CA LEU A 251 21.44 2.84 0.49
C LEU A 251 21.47 2.17 1.88
N ASP A 252 20.45 2.39 2.68
CA ASP A 252 20.29 1.76 3.98
C ASP A 252 19.63 0.37 3.79
N ALA A 253 20.41 -0.70 3.94
CA ALA A 253 19.90 -2.06 3.89
C ALA A 253 18.98 -2.37 5.08
N GLY A 254 17.88 -3.08 4.83
CA GLY A 254 16.86 -3.37 5.83
C GLY A 254 15.83 -4.40 5.35
N ILE A 255 14.57 -4.24 5.76
CA ILE A 255 13.53 -5.28 5.70
C ILE A 255 12.33 -5.02 4.77
N GLY A 256 12.41 -4.14 3.76
CA GLY A 256 11.43 -4.07 2.66
C GLY A 256 10.00 -3.53 2.97
N TYR A 257 8.95 -3.99 2.22
CA TYR A 257 7.54 -3.45 2.22
C TYR A 257 6.39 -4.25 1.45
N GLY A 258 5.08 -4.39 1.89
CA GLY A 258 3.90 -4.93 1.08
C GLY A 258 2.50 -5.31 1.75
N GLY A 259 1.40 -5.71 1.03
CA GLY A 259 0.07 -6.15 1.61
C GLY A 259 -1.17 -6.62 0.71
N SER A 260 -2.37 -6.91 1.33
CA SER A 260 -3.83 -7.13 0.86
C SER A 260 -4.44 -8.50 0.34
N CYS A 261 -5.77 -8.81 0.57
CA CYS A 261 -6.42 -10.21 0.50
C CYS A 261 -8.01 -10.43 0.37
N LEU A 262 -8.53 -11.68 0.12
CA LEU A 262 -9.94 -12.28 0.12
C LEU A 262 -10.32 -13.12 1.39
N VAL A 263 -11.53 -13.64 1.69
CA VAL A 263 -11.72 -14.57 2.86
C VAL A 263 -11.41 -16.08 2.61
N GLY A 264 -11.02 -16.82 3.66
CA GLY A 264 -10.51 -18.21 3.56
C GLY A 264 -11.48 -19.30 3.11
N ARG A 265 -12.76 -19.15 3.42
CA ARG A 265 -13.81 -20.07 2.98
C ARG A 265 -14.23 -19.88 1.52
N GLU A 266 -13.79 -18.80 0.88
CA GLU A 266 -13.89 -18.73 -0.58
C GLU A 266 -13.00 -19.81 -1.17
N THR A 267 -13.48 -20.43 -2.23
CA THR A 267 -12.87 -21.63 -2.79
C THR A 267 -12.39 -21.32 -4.20
N VAL A 268 -11.30 -21.93 -4.61
CA VAL A 268 -10.73 -21.82 -5.96
C VAL A 268 -10.63 -23.21 -6.57
N ILE A 269 -10.60 -23.25 -7.90
CA ILE A 269 -10.36 -24.49 -8.63
C ILE A 269 -8.85 -24.63 -8.79
N VAL A 270 -8.27 -25.64 -8.15
CA VAL A 270 -6.85 -25.97 -8.26
C VAL A 270 -6.63 -27.11 -9.25
N ARG A 271 -5.46 -27.13 -9.89
CA ARG A 271 -4.92 -28.30 -10.60
C ARG A 271 -3.55 -28.65 -9.99
N ARG A 272 -3.36 -29.94 -9.71
CA ARG A 272 -2.12 -30.52 -9.20
C ARG A 272 -1.92 -31.89 -9.82
N GLU A 273 -0.73 -32.17 -10.34
CA GLU A 273 -0.36 -33.47 -10.93
C GLU A 273 -1.39 -33.98 -11.98
N GLY A 274 -1.99 -33.06 -12.75
CA GLY A 274 -3.02 -33.37 -13.76
C GLY A 274 -4.41 -33.70 -13.19
N ARG A 275 -4.64 -33.56 -11.88
CA ARG A 275 -5.95 -33.69 -11.23
C ARG A 275 -6.47 -32.31 -10.83
N THR A 276 -7.77 -32.07 -11.03
CA THR A 276 -8.45 -30.84 -10.62
C THR A 276 -9.24 -31.06 -9.33
N ALA A 277 -9.18 -30.12 -8.40
CA ALA A 277 -9.96 -30.12 -7.17
C ALA A 277 -10.52 -28.72 -6.88
N VAL A 278 -11.55 -28.67 -6.03
CA VAL A 278 -12.09 -27.42 -5.49
C VAL A 278 -11.67 -27.36 -4.04
N LEU A 279 -10.86 -26.36 -3.67
CA LEU A 279 -10.31 -26.20 -2.33
C LEU A 279 -10.62 -24.80 -1.77
N PRO A 280 -10.96 -24.67 -0.47
CA PRO A 280 -10.97 -23.39 0.24
C PRO A 280 -9.59 -22.71 0.15
N LEU A 281 -9.53 -21.39 0.05
CA LEU A 281 -8.27 -20.64 0.05
C LEU A 281 -7.44 -20.92 1.31
N GLU A 282 -8.09 -21.21 2.43
CA GLU A 282 -7.43 -21.69 3.65
C GLU A 282 -6.71 -23.03 3.45
N GLN A 283 -7.37 -24.00 2.80
CA GLN A 283 -6.76 -25.29 2.47
C GLN A 283 -5.71 -25.17 1.34
N VAL A 284 -5.91 -24.29 0.36
CA VAL A 284 -4.90 -24.02 -0.69
C VAL A 284 -3.63 -23.47 -0.07
N LEU A 285 -3.72 -22.56 0.90
CA LEU A 285 -2.54 -22.07 1.61
C LEU A 285 -1.86 -23.18 2.41
N ASP A 286 -2.63 -23.93 3.22
CA ASP A 286 -2.09 -25.01 4.06
C ASP A 286 -1.35 -26.05 3.19
N GLU A 287 -1.93 -26.44 2.06
CA GLU A 287 -1.31 -27.38 1.13
C GLU A 287 -0.12 -26.76 0.37
N PHE A 288 -0.22 -25.51 -0.12
CA PHE A 288 0.85 -24.80 -0.83
C PHE A 288 2.11 -24.58 0.01
N GLN A 289 1.96 -24.41 1.33
CA GLN A 289 3.09 -24.34 2.27
C GLN A 289 3.88 -25.66 2.33
N THR A 290 3.22 -26.80 2.10
CA THR A 290 3.85 -28.13 2.14
C THR A 290 4.36 -28.59 0.77
N ASP A 291 3.69 -28.21 -0.31
CA ASP A 291 4.02 -28.58 -1.69
C ASP A 291 3.62 -27.46 -2.65
N ARG A 292 4.58 -26.91 -3.41
CA ARG A 292 4.37 -25.73 -4.27
C ARG A 292 3.82 -26.05 -5.65
N ALA A 293 3.51 -27.32 -5.95
CA ALA A 293 2.99 -27.75 -7.26
C ALA A 293 1.48 -27.52 -7.44
N TYR A 294 0.98 -26.33 -7.09
CA TYR A 294 -0.42 -25.94 -7.28
C TYR A 294 -0.56 -24.94 -8.42
N GLU A 295 -1.45 -25.25 -9.34
CA GLU A 295 -2.00 -24.30 -10.31
C GLU A 295 -3.42 -23.93 -9.85
N VAL A 296 -3.86 -22.70 -10.12
CA VAL A 296 -5.28 -22.32 -10.02
C VAL A 296 -5.81 -21.92 -11.38
N LEU A 297 -7.11 -22.11 -11.54
CA LEU A 297 -7.84 -21.58 -12.67
C LEU A 297 -7.78 -20.04 -12.62
N ALA A 298 -7.34 -19.43 -13.72
CA ALA A 298 -7.00 -18.01 -13.82
C ALA A 298 -7.48 -17.45 -15.16
N TRP A 299 -7.81 -16.16 -15.18
CA TRP A 299 -8.38 -15.53 -16.36
C TRP A 299 -7.39 -14.55 -16.99
N TRP A 300 -7.05 -14.82 -18.25
CA TRP A 300 -6.26 -13.92 -19.08
C TRP A 300 -7.19 -12.88 -19.71
N ARG A 301 -7.05 -11.63 -19.27
CA ARG A 301 -7.91 -10.53 -19.69
C ARG A 301 -7.72 -10.16 -21.17
N GLU A 302 -6.52 -10.36 -21.69
CA GLU A 302 -6.10 -10.00 -23.05
C GLU A 302 -6.67 -10.95 -24.11
N THR A 303 -6.86 -12.21 -23.74
CA THR A 303 -7.37 -13.29 -24.62
C THR A 303 -8.81 -13.70 -24.30
N GLU A 304 -9.37 -13.18 -23.20
CA GLU A 304 -10.63 -13.61 -22.58
C GLU A 304 -10.70 -15.14 -22.30
N THR A 305 -9.53 -15.80 -22.16
CA THR A 305 -9.42 -17.24 -21.89
C THR A 305 -9.21 -17.54 -20.41
N VAL A 306 -9.68 -18.71 -20.01
CA VAL A 306 -9.48 -19.25 -18.65
C VAL A 306 -8.53 -20.45 -18.73
N GLU A 307 -7.44 -20.40 -17.97
CA GLU A 307 -6.37 -21.41 -17.98
C GLU A 307 -5.90 -21.73 -16.56
N PHE A 308 -5.35 -22.91 -16.34
CA PHE A 308 -4.69 -23.23 -15.08
C PHE A 308 -3.25 -22.72 -15.11
N LEU A 309 -2.91 -21.85 -14.17
CA LEU A 309 -1.61 -21.21 -14.03
C LEU A 309 -1.03 -21.44 -12.62
N PRO A 310 0.30 -21.54 -12.47
CA PRO A 310 0.93 -21.80 -11.18
C PRO A 310 0.64 -20.70 -10.15
N VAL A 311 0.23 -21.09 -8.95
CA VAL A 311 0.27 -20.23 -7.77
C VAL A 311 1.74 -20.04 -7.39
N THR A 312 2.25 -18.82 -7.37
CA THR A 312 3.62 -18.54 -6.91
C THR A 312 3.68 -18.07 -5.47
N VAL A 313 2.60 -17.47 -4.97
CA VAL A 313 2.45 -17.09 -3.57
C VAL A 313 1.01 -17.39 -3.16
N ALA A 314 0.84 -18.05 -2.02
CA ALA A 314 -0.41 -17.99 -1.26
C ALA A 314 -0.11 -17.23 0.04
N THR A 315 -0.94 -16.25 0.39
CA THR A 315 -0.81 -15.46 1.62
C THR A 315 -2.03 -15.64 2.51
N MET A 316 -1.86 -15.41 3.82
CA MET A 316 -2.95 -15.22 4.77
C MET A 316 -2.60 -14.12 5.75
N ARG A 317 -3.61 -13.36 6.15
CA ARG A 317 -3.62 -12.43 7.27
C ARG A 317 -4.94 -12.55 8.03
N PRO A 318 -4.99 -12.36 9.36
CA PRO A 318 -6.24 -12.01 10.02
C PRO A 318 -6.84 -10.72 9.43
N PHE A 319 -8.17 -10.66 9.41
CA PHE A 319 -8.95 -9.47 9.10
C PHE A 319 -10.16 -9.39 10.03
N GLU A 320 -10.25 -8.29 10.76
CA GLU A 320 -11.39 -7.92 11.56
C GLU A 320 -11.99 -6.64 11.01
N GLY A 321 -13.28 -6.67 10.67
CA GLY A 321 -13.94 -5.57 9.99
C GLY A 321 -15.24 -5.99 9.32
N ASN A 322 -15.67 -5.20 8.33
CA ASN A 322 -16.74 -5.63 7.44
C ASN A 322 -16.13 -6.26 6.20
N ILE A 323 -16.44 -7.53 5.93
CA ILE A 323 -16.26 -8.06 4.58
C ILE A 323 -17.47 -7.69 3.73
N LEU A 324 -17.27 -7.74 2.42
CA LEU A 324 -18.30 -7.54 1.42
C LEU A 324 -18.69 -8.88 0.83
N GLU A 325 -19.94 -9.25 1.05
CA GLU A 325 -20.64 -10.31 0.33
C GLU A 325 -21.19 -9.70 -0.96
N ILE A 326 -20.45 -9.87 -2.05
CA ILE A 326 -20.89 -9.48 -3.40
C ILE A 326 -21.75 -10.62 -3.93
N SER A 327 -22.97 -10.31 -4.34
CA SER A 327 -23.91 -11.22 -4.99
C SER A 327 -24.15 -10.75 -6.42
N THR A 328 -24.36 -11.68 -7.35
CA THR A 328 -24.54 -11.40 -8.79
C THR A 328 -25.88 -11.93 -9.30
N GLU A 329 -26.32 -11.46 -10.47
CA GLU A 329 -27.64 -11.81 -11.04
C GLU A 329 -27.79 -13.30 -11.39
N LYS A 330 -26.68 -14.00 -11.71
CA LYS A 330 -26.64 -15.46 -11.90
C LYS A 330 -26.43 -16.23 -10.57
N GLY A 331 -26.68 -15.58 -9.42
CA GLY A 331 -26.64 -16.20 -8.10
C GLY A 331 -25.24 -16.53 -7.59
N ARG A 332 -24.17 -16.03 -8.22
CA ARG A 332 -22.79 -16.20 -7.74
C ARG A 332 -22.51 -15.23 -6.61
N ARG A 333 -21.68 -15.66 -5.66
CA ARG A 333 -21.32 -14.92 -4.46
C ARG A 333 -19.80 -14.95 -4.27
N LEU A 334 -19.24 -13.85 -3.78
CA LEU A 334 -17.90 -13.83 -3.20
C LEU A 334 -17.88 -13.02 -1.91
N GLU A 335 -17.08 -13.46 -0.95
CA GLU A 335 -16.73 -12.73 0.25
C GLU A 335 -15.27 -12.25 0.25
N CYS A 336 -15.10 -10.95 0.47
CA CYS A 336 -13.83 -10.28 0.29
C CYS A 336 -13.67 -9.09 1.23
N THR A 337 -12.46 -8.59 1.44
CA THR A 337 -12.28 -7.34 2.18
C THR A 337 -12.68 -6.14 1.32
N PRO A 338 -13.03 -4.98 1.89
CA PRO A 338 -13.48 -3.81 1.12
C PRO A 338 -12.45 -3.25 0.14
N ASP A 339 -11.17 -3.55 0.39
CA ASP A 339 -9.97 -3.26 -0.39
C ASP A 339 -9.60 -4.38 -1.38
N HIS A 340 -10.39 -5.45 -1.48
CA HIS A 340 -10.10 -6.51 -2.43
C HIS A 340 -10.47 -6.09 -3.86
N PRO A 341 -9.60 -6.20 -4.87
CA PRO A 341 -9.91 -5.80 -6.24
C PRO A 341 -10.52 -6.97 -7.02
N PHE A 342 -11.49 -6.73 -7.89
CA PHE A 342 -12.19 -7.74 -8.71
C PHE A 342 -11.57 -7.91 -10.11
N ALA A 343 -12.39 -8.23 -11.10
CA ALA A 343 -12.22 -7.89 -12.51
C ALA A 343 -13.58 -7.27 -12.94
N THR A 344 -13.64 -6.19 -13.73
CA THR A 344 -14.92 -5.73 -14.32
C THR A 344 -14.85 -5.41 -15.82
N LEU A 345 -16.02 -5.38 -16.47
CA LEU A 345 -16.19 -5.04 -17.89
C LEU A 345 -15.64 -3.65 -18.22
N THR A 346 -15.66 -2.75 -17.23
CA THR A 346 -15.23 -1.35 -17.38
C THR A 346 -13.76 -1.12 -17.07
N GLY A 347 -12.98 -2.21 -16.93
CA GLY A 347 -11.75 -2.15 -16.16
C GLY A 347 -12.09 -2.31 -14.69
N VAL A 348 -11.48 -1.50 -13.84
CA VAL A 348 -10.85 -2.14 -12.70
C VAL A 348 -11.13 -1.41 -11.35
N LYS A 349 -11.91 -2.04 -10.44
CA LYS A 349 -12.48 -1.53 -9.17
C LYS A 349 -12.14 -2.32 -7.87
N LEU A 350 -12.33 -1.67 -6.71
CA LEU A 350 -12.29 -2.36 -5.42
C LEU A 350 -13.68 -2.85 -5.03
N ALA A 351 -13.76 -3.92 -4.24
CA ALA A 351 -15.00 -4.55 -3.80
C ALA A 351 -16.03 -3.58 -3.19
N ARG A 352 -15.55 -2.54 -2.48
CA ARG A 352 -16.38 -1.49 -1.86
C ARG A 352 -16.94 -0.46 -2.84
N ASP A 353 -16.35 -0.39 -4.02
CA ASP A 353 -16.59 0.57 -5.09
C ASP A 353 -17.33 -0.08 -6.29
N LEU A 354 -17.57 -1.40 -6.22
CA LEU A 354 -18.55 -2.09 -7.06
C LEU A 354 -19.98 -1.60 -6.78
N THR A 355 -20.84 -1.70 -7.79
CA THR A 355 -22.25 -1.28 -7.78
C THR A 355 -23.11 -2.28 -8.54
N ALA A 356 -24.43 -2.18 -8.47
CA ALA A 356 -25.33 -3.04 -9.26
C ALA A 356 -25.29 -2.79 -10.78
N ASP A 357 -24.50 -1.83 -11.25
CA ASP A 357 -24.23 -1.58 -12.68
C ASP A 357 -22.96 -2.28 -13.17
N ASP A 358 -22.14 -2.82 -12.25
CA ASP A 358 -20.88 -3.47 -12.58
C ASP A 358 -21.08 -4.91 -13.07
N TRP A 359 -20.24 -5.32 -14.01
CA TRP A 359 -20.24 -6.64 -14.60
C TRP A 359 -18.90 -7.31 -14.33
N LEU A 360 -18.91 -8.44 -13.64
CA LEU A 360 -17.72 -9.23 -13.33
C LEU A 360 -17.54 -10.31 -14.41
N PRO A 361 -16.30 -10.71 -14.78
CA PRO A 361 -16.12 -11.90 -15.59
C PRO A 361 -16.68 -13.09 -14.83
N LEU A 362 -17.41 -13.92 -15.56
CA LEU A 362 -17.96 -15.16 -15.08
C LEU A 362 -17.56 -16.28 -16.02
N ASP A 363 -16.68 -17.15 -15.54
CA ASP A 363 -16.53 -18.46 -16.15
C ASP A 363 -17.81 -19.29 -15.93
N GLU A 364 -18.53 -19.59 -17.01
CA GLU A 364 -19.77 -20.38 -16.94
C GLU A 364 -19.50 -21.89 -16.82
N GLU A 365 -18.29 -22.32 -17.19
CA GLU A 365 -17.88 -23.73 -17.25
C GLU A 365 -17.17 -24.21 -15.97
N ALA A 366 -16.78 -23.29 -15.09
CA ALA A 366 -16.41 -23.57 -13.70
C ALA A 366 -17.45 -24.52 -13.05
N PRO A 367 -17.05 -25.68 -12.47
CA PRO A 367 -17.97 -26.76 -12.09
C PRO A 367 -18.85 -26.39 -10.87
N LEU A 368 -19.95 -25.70 -11.16
CA LEU A 368 -20.77 -24.93 -10.22
C LEU A 368 -21.98 -25.66 -9.62
N ALA A 369 -22.13 -26.97 -9.82
CA ALA A 369 -23.34 -27.71 -9.43
C ALA A 369 -23.13 -29.08 -8.75
N GLU A 370 -22.16 -29.91 -9.17
CA GLU A 370 -22.11 -31.33 -8.73
C GLU A 370 -21.26 -31.61 -7.48
N MET A 371 -20.39 -30.69 -7.06
CA MET A 371 -19.41 -30.95 -5.98
C MET A 371 -19.82 -30.45 -4.58
N ALA A 372 -20.92 -29.69 -4.47
CA ALA A 372 -21.21 -28.86 -3.28
C ALA A 372 -22.30 -29.43 -2.34
N VAL A 373 -22.43 -30.75 -2.16
CA VAL A 373 -23.41 -31.37 -1.22
C VAL A 373 -22.88 -32.61 -0.48
N ARG A 374 -21.75 -32.50 0.24
CA ARG A 374 -21.45 -33.42 1.35
C ARG A 374 -21.26 -32.63 2.64
N GLU A 375 -22.28 -32.72 3.48
CA GLU A 375 -22.55 -31.78 4.57
C GLU A 375 -21.76 -32.04 5.86
N ARG A 376 -21.92 -31.09 6.78
CA ARG A 376 -21.30 -31.02 8.10
C ARG A 376 -21.95 -32.00 9.08
N ASN A 377 -21.18 -32.42 10.09
CA ASN A 377 -21.63 -33.05 11.34
C ASN A 377 -22.35 -34.40 11.25
N GLU A 378 -21.60 -35.51 11.25
CA GLU A 378 -21.98 -36.70 12.05
C GLU A 378 -20.76 -37.58 12.36
N VAL A 379 -20.72 -38.19 13.55
CA VAL A 379 -19.66 -39.13 13.96
C VAL A 379 -20.03 -40.53 13.49
N VAL A 380 -19.34 -41.05 12.47
CA VAL A 380 -19.47 -42.46 12.06
C VAL A 380 -18.09 -43.10 11.83
N SER A 381 -17.94 -44.32 12.35
CA SER A 381 -16.74 -45.15 12.31
C SER A 381 -16.27 -45.48 10.88
N LEU A 382 -14.95 -45.56 10.69
CA LEU A 382 -14.31 -46.12 9.50
C LEU A 382 -14.70 -47.60 9.29
N ALA A 383 -15.15 -47.94 8.07
CA ALA A 383 -15.07 -49.30 7.52
C ALA A 383 -15.23 -49.32 5.99
N GLY A 384 -14.14 -49.66 5.28
CA GLY A 384 -14.20 -50.45 4.04
C GLY A 384 -14.21 -49.73 2.67
N GLY A 385 -13.28 -50.14 1.80
CA GLY A 385 -13.49 -50.17 0.34
C GLY A 385 -12.65 -49.18 -0.49
N PRO A 386 -12.06 -49.62 -1.63
CA PRO A 386 -11.13 -48.80 -2.41
C PRO A 386 -11.81 -47.86 -3.42
N THR A 387 -11.01 -46.89 -3.85
CA THR A 387 -11.32 -45.76 -4.74
C THR A 387 -11.70 -46.14 -6.16
N THR A 388 -12.64 -45.39 -6.75
CA THR A 388 -12.57 -44.95 -8.16
C THR A 388 -13.07 -43.52 -8.27
N VAL A 389 -12.21 -42.60 -8.70
CA VAL A 389 -12.59 -41.25 -9.16
C VAL A 389 -12.25 -41.16 -10.64
N ALA A 390 -13.23 -40.79 -11.46
CA ALA A 390 -13.06 -40.68 -12.90
C ALA A 390 -12.18 -39.47 -13.27
N THR A 391 -11.40 -39.61 -14.35
CA THR A 391 -10.63 -38.50 -14.94
C THR A 391 -11.51 -37.74 -15.94
N PRO A 392 -11.72 -36.42 -15.80
CA PRO A 392 -12.36 -35.62 -16.83
C PRO A 392 -11.45 -35.48 -18.07
N PRO A 393 -12.01 -35.14 -19.26
CA PRO A 393 -11.21 -34.87 -20.46
C PRO A 393 -10.38 -33.57 -20.32
N PRO A 394 -9.32 -33.39 -21.14
CA PRO A 394 -8.54 -32.16 -21.13
C PRO A 394 -9.39 -30.97 -21.59
N TYR A 395 -9.42 -29.91 -20.78
CA TYR A 395 -10.13 -28.66 -21.09
C TYR A 395 -9.46 -27.90 -22.24
N ALA A 396 -10.26 -27.43 -23.19
CA ALA A 396 -9.82 -26.56 -24.27
C ALA A 396 -10.95 -25.57 -24.64
N GLY A 397 -10.79 -24.30 -24.24
CA GLY A 397 -11.59 -23.17 -24.71
C GLY A 397 -12.94 -22.95 -24.02
N ALA A 398 -12.92 -22.50 -22.76
CA ALA A 398 -14.10 -21.90 -22.13
C ALA A 398 -14.38 -20.51 -22.73
N LYS A 399 -15.67 -20.14 -22.86
CA LYS A 399 -16.09 -18.77 -23.19
C LYS A 399 -16.43 -18.03 -21.91
N THR A 400 -15.55 -17.11 -21.49
CA THR A 400 -15.85 -16.24 -20.35
C THR A 400 -17.09 -15.39 -20.68
N SER A 401 -18.10 -15.45 -19.80
CA SER A 401 -19.27 -14.57 -19.88
C SER A 401 -19.09 -13.38 -18.94
N TRP A 402 -20.05 -12.46 -18.95
CA TRP A 402 -20.14 -11.41 -17.95
C TRP A 402 -21.37 -11.63 -17.08
N VAL A 403 -21.28 -11.29 -15.80
CA VAL A 403 -22.40 -11.34 -14.86
C VAL A 403 -22.53 -10.03 -14.10
N ARG A 404 -23.74 -9.47 -14.08
CA ARG A 404 -23.96 -8.23 -13.34
C ARG A 404 -23.93 -8.48 -11.83
N VAL A 405 -23.26 -7.59 -11.10
CA VAL A 405 -23.43 -7.45 -9.65
C VAL A 405 -24.89 -7.10 -9.38
N LEU A 406 -25.45 -7.72 -8.36
CA LEU A 406 -26.85 -7.60 -7.94
C LEU A 406 -26.97 -6.86 -6.61
N ASP A 407 -26.11 -7.20 -5.65
CA ASP A 407 -26.13 -6.65 -4.29
C ASP A 407 -24.74 -6.79 -3.64
N ILE A 408 -24.42 -5.91 -2.69
CA ILE A 408 -23.15 -5.91 -1.95
C ILE A 408 -23.46 -5.69 -0.47
N LYS A 409 -23.45 -6.77 0.30
CA LYS A 409 -23.78 -6.74 1.73
C LYS A 409 -22.51 -6.62 2.57
N ARG A 410 -22.47 -5.60 3.42
CA ARG A 410 -21.48 -5.50 4.49
C ARG A 410 -21.90 -6.43 5.62
N ARG A 411 -21.04 -7.36 6.02
CA ARG A 411 -21.22 -8.12 7.26
C ARG A 411 -19.96 -8.04 8.13
N PRO A 412 -20.11 -7.92 9.46
CA PRO A 412 -19.01 -8.15 10.38
C PRO A 412 -18.39 -9.53 10.13
N PHE A 413 -17.06 -9.57 10.17
CA PHE A 413 -16.25 -10.76 10.05
C PHE A 413 -14.98 -10.55 10.87
N SER A 414 -14.61 -11.60 11.60
CA SER A 414 -13.36 -11.73 12.31
C SER A 414 -12.88 -13.14 11.99
N GLY A 415 -11.72 -13.24 11.35
CA GLY A 415 -11.22 -14.47 10.76
C GLY A 415 -10.10 -14.21 9.77
N ALA A 416 -9.57 -15.26 9.16
CA ALA A 416 -8.47 -15.15 8.22
C ALA A 416 -8.95 -14.78 6.80
N VAL A 417 -8.15 -13.93 6.15
CA VAL A 417 -8.25 -13.53 4.75
C VAL A 417 -6.95 -13.89 4.02
N TYR A 418 -7.07 -14.40 2.80
CA TYR A 418 -6.07 -15.11 2.02
C TYR A 418 -5.96 -14.46 0.64
N SER A 419 -4.80 -14.52 0.00
CA SER A 419 -4.66 -14.11 -1.40
C SER A 419 -3.80 -15.11 -2.17
N LEU A 420 -4.01 -15.20 -3.47
CA LEU A 420 -3.17 -15.99 -4.37
C LEU A 420 -2.52 -15.07 -5.41
N GLU A 421 -1.23 -15.26 -5.64
CA GLU A 421 -0.49 -14.64 -6.73
C GLU A 421 -0.41 -15.63 -7.89
N VAL A 422 -0.93 -15.21 -9.04
CA VAL A 422 -0.88 -15.94 -10.30
C VAL A 422 -0.12 -15.09 -11.32
N PRO A 423 1.13 -15.43 -11.68
CA PRO A 423 1.93 -14.62 -12.58
C PRO A 423 1.30 -14.45 -13.96
N GLY A 424 1.43 -13.26 -14.53
CA GLY A 424 0.97 -12.93 -15.88
C GLY A 424 -0.51 -12.62 -15.96
N ALA A 425 -1.38 -13.51 -15.47
CA ALA A 425 -2.83 -13.25 -15.46
C ALA A 425 -3.24 -12.22 -14.39
N HIS A 426 -2.47 -12.13 -13.29
CA HIS A 426 -2.74 -11.29 -12.11
C HIS A 426 -4.13 -11.46 -11.48
N THR A 427 -4.86 -12.50 -11.91
CA THR A 427 -6.18 -12.85 -11.42
C THR A 427 -6.35 -14.35 -11.27
N PHE A 428 -7.30 -14.76 -10.43
CA PHE A 428 -7.72 -16.15 -10.30
C PHE A 428 -9.24 -16.27 -10.24
N VAL A 429 -9.75 -17.41 -10.72
CA VAL A 429 -11.17 -17.77 -10.79
C VAL A 429 -11.54 -18.49 -9.50
N THR A 430 -12.41 -17.87 -8.70
CA THR A 430 -13.04 -18.52 -7.57
C THR A 430 -14.12 -19.49 -8.07
N THR A 431 -14.55 -20.44 -7.25
CA THR A 431 -15.55 -21.45 -7.67
C THR A 431 -16.92 -20.86 -7.93
N GLY A 432 -17.19 -19.63 -7.47
CA GLY A 432 -18.32 -18.81 -7.93
C GLY A 432 -18.23 -18.43 -9.42
N GLY A 433 -17.11 -18.73 -10.07
CA GLY A 433 -16.73 -18.33 -11.43
C GLY A 433 -16.21 -16.89 -11.53
N LEU A 434 -15.98 -16.20 -10.40
CA LEU A 434 -15.64 -14.77 -10.31
C LEU A 434 -14.12 -14.55 -10.20
N VAL A 435 -13.63 -13.37 -10.64
CA VAL A 435 -12.20 -13.08 -10.90
C VAL A 435 -11.67 -11.87 -10.10
N THR A 436 -10.43 -11.88 -9.55
CA THR A 436 -9.92 -10.88 -8.52
C THR A 436 -8.36 -10.64 -8.42
N HIS A 437 -7.79 -9.62 -7.70
CA HIS A 437 -6.36 -9.05 -7.80
C HIS A 437 -5.60 -8.58 -6.45
N ASN A 438 -4.48 -7.76 -6.44
CA ASN A 438 -3.50 -7.46 -5.29
C ASN A 438 -2.96 -5.96 -5.03
N CYS A 439 -2.01 -5.65 -4.05
CA CYS A 439 -1.55 -4.28 -3.52
C CYS A 439 0.02 -3.96 -3.30
N PHE A 440 0.51 -3.02 -2.37
CA PHE A 440 1.66 -2.00 -2.19
C PHE A 440 2.44 -1.37 -3.34
N PRO A 441 3.04 -2.08 -4.30
CA PRO A 441 3.89 -1.41 -5.28
C PRO A 441 3.16 -0.40 -6.17
N LYS A 442 1.89 -0.03 -5.94
CA LYS A 442 1.06 1.00 -6.59
C LYS A 442 1.77 2.01 -7.49
N ASP A 443 2.81 2.71 -7.05
CA ASP A 443 3.53 3.65 -7.93
C ASP A 443 4.50 2.94 -8.91
N VAL A 444 5.21 1.90 -8.45
CA VAL A 444 6.06 1.01 -9.28
C VAL A 444 5.21 0.16 -10.24
N LYS A 445 4.10 -0.41 -9.74
CA LYS A 445 3.06 -1.09 -10.51
C LYS A 445 2.37 -0.17 -11.50
N ALA A 446 1.89 1.00 -11.11
CA ALA A 446 1.23 1.90 -12.05
C ALA A 446 2.21 2.46 -13.09
N LEU A 447 3.51 2.53 -12.79
CA LEU A 447 4.54 2.77 -13.82
C LEU A 447 4.77 1.54 -14.70
N ALA A 448 4.79 0.33 -14.13
CA ALA A 448 4.96 -0.92 -14.88
C ALA A 448 3.76 -1.19 -15.81
N ALA A 449 2.54 -1.17 -15.28
CA ALA A 449 1.28 -1.27 -16.01
C ALA A 449 1.12 -0.14 -17.05
N LEU A 450 1.63 1.08 -16.77
CA LEU A 450 1.67 2.14 -17.79
C LEU A 450 2.62 1.77 -18.94
N ALA A 451 3.79 1.19 -18.65
CA ALA A 451 4.74 0.78 -19.67
C ALA A 451 4.22 -0.43 -20.48
N GLU A 452 3.59 -1.39 -19.81
CA GLU A 452 2.98 -2.59 -20.42
C GLU A 452 1.80 -2.21 -21.31
N ARG A 453 1.03 -1.17 -20.94
CA ARG A 453 0.02 -0.53 -21.82
C ARG A 453 0.57 0.17 -23.07
N PHE A 454 1.89 0.32 -23.17
CA PHE A 454 2.62 0.78 -24.37
C PHE A 454 3.48 -0.35 -24.97
N ASP A 455 3.12 -1.61 -24.73
CA ASP A 455 3.81 -2.82 -25.21
C ASP A 455 5.29 -2.91 -24.77
N TYR A 456 5.65 -2.31 -23.63
CA TYR A 456 7.00 -2.32 -23.06
C TYR A 456 7.04 -3.12 -21.74
N HIS A 457 7.87 -4.17 -21.68
CA HIS A 457 8.09 -4.94 -20.46
C HIS A 457 9.20 -4.31 -19.59
N PRO A 458 8.94 -3.92 -18.33
CA PRO A 458 9.88 -3.18 -17.50
C PRO A 458 10.66 -4.09 -16.54
N GLU A 459 11.68 -4.81 -17.02
CA GLU A 459 12.35 -5.88 -16.24
C GLU A 459 12.87 -5.40 -14.87
N LEU A 460 13.45 -4.19 -14.83
CA LEU A 460 13.99 -3.61 -13.61
C LEU A 460 12.90 -3.34 -12.55
N LEU A 461 11.70 -2.91 -12.96
CA LEU A 461 10.62 -2.60 -12.00
C LEU A 461 10.09 -3.89 -11.35
N HIS A 462 10.00 -4.97 -12.11
CA HIS A 462 9.62 -6.30 -11.61
C HIS A 462 10.65 -6.85 -10.61
N ALA A 463 11.94 -6.87 -10.97
CA ALA A 463 13.01 -7.31 -10.08
C ALA A 463 13.03 -6.55 -8.73
N VAL A 464 12.78 -5.24 -8.77
CA VAL A 464 12.69 -4.38 -7.58
C VAL A 464 11.54 -4.80 -6.65
N MET A 465 10.39 -5.18 -7.19
CA MET A 465 9.26 -5.67 -6.39
C MET A 465 9.56 -7.04 -5.74
N ASP A 466 10.19 -7.95 -6.49
CA ASP A 466 10.53 -9.30 -6.03
C ASP A 466 11.56 -9.29 -4.89
N ILE A 467 12.70 -8.62 -5.07
CA ILE A 467 13.77 -8.53 -4.06
C ILE A 467 13.22 -8.00 -2.74
N ASN A 468 12.39 -6.97 -2.81
CA ASN A 468 11.78 -6.32 -1.66
C ASN A 468 10.79 -7.22 -0.89
N ARG A 469 9.99 -8.03 -1.60
CA ARG A 469 9.09 -9.02 -0.96
C ARG A 469 9.90 -10.03 -0.17
N ASP A 470 10.92 -10.60 -0.82
CA ASP A 470 11.72 -11.69 -0.24
C ASP A 470 12.57 -11.22 0.94
N GLN A 471 12.91 -9.92 1.01
CA GLN A 471 13.73 -9.34 2.07
C GLN A 471 13.06 -9.35 3.45
N ARG A 472 11.72 -9.21 3.54
CA ARG A 472 10.97 -9.20 4.81
C ARG A 472 11.21 -10.46 5.66
N MET A 473 11.34 -11.61 5.01
CA MET A 473 11.46 -12.91 5.69
C MET A 473 12.84 -13.16 6.30
N LEU A 474 13.86 -12.39 5.91
CA LEU A 474 15.23 -12.53 6.41
C LEU A 474 15.35 -12.36 7.94
N VAL A 475 14.44 -11.58 8.55
CA VAL A 475 14.33 -11.46 10.02
C VAL A 475 13.97 -12.79 10.67
N ILE A 476 13.03 -13.54 10.06
CA ILE A 476 12.53 -14.80 10.61
C ILE A 476 13.62 -15.86 10.55
N ASP A 477 14.39 -15.89 9.46
CA ASP A 477 15.53 -16.80 9.31
C ASP A 477 16.65 -16.47 10.30
N LYS A 478 17.03 -15.19 10.45
CA LYS A 478 17.99 -14.75 11.47
C LYS A 478 17.54 -15.05 12.90
N LEU A 479 16.24 -15.01 13.19
CA LEU A 479 15.69 -15.42 14.49
C LEU A 479 15.81 -16.94 14.70
N ARG A 480 15.58 -17.75 13.66
CA ARG A 480 15.76 -19.21 13.70
C ARG A 480 17.23 -19.63 13.87
N ASP A 481 18.16 -18.87 13.29
CA ASP A 481 19.60 -19.10 13.48
C ASP A 481 20.07 -18.75 14.91
N CYS A 482 19.41 -17.79 15.57
CA CYS A 482 19.75 -17.34 16.92
C CYS A 482 19.02 -18.09 18.05
N LEU A 483 17.92 -18.79 17.76
CA LEU A 483 17.02 -19.38 18.75
C LEU A 483 16.72 -20.84 18.43
N ASP A 484 16.61 -21.67 19.46
CA ASP A 484 16.23 -23.08 19.40
C ASP A 484 14.72 -23.23 19.06
N GLY A 485 14.31 -22.79 17.87
CA GLY A 485 12.92 -22.62 17.45
C GLY A 485 12.25 -21.34 17.95
N LEU A 486 11.12 -20.98 17.34
CA LEU A 486 10.33 -19.76 17.64
C LEU A 486 9.15 -20.01 18.59
N SER A 487 8.69 -21.27 18.69
CA SER A 487 7.57 -21.66 19.55
C SER A 487 7.87 -21.38 21.03
N GLU A 488 6.88 -20.82 21.73
CA GLU A 488 6.92 -20.34 23.13
C GLU A 488 7.99 -19.25 23.42
N LYS A 489 8.65 -18.69 22.40
CA LYS A 489 9.59 -17.58 22.60
C LYS A 489 8.84 -16.27 22.77
N VAL A 490 9.33 -15.40 23.65
CA VAL A 490 8.82 -14.03 23.77
C VAL A 490 9.65 -13.12 22.87
N ILE A 491 9.04 -12.54 21.85
CA ILE A 491 9.73 -11.72 20.84
C ILE A 491 9.13 -10.32 20.84
N GLY A 492 9.95 -9.30 21.12
CA GLY A 492 9.52 -7.91 21.14
C GLY A 492 9.81 -7.18 19.83
N LEU A 493 8.81 -6.53 19.25
CA LEU A 493 8.93 -5.69 18.06
C LEU A 493 9.09 -4.22 18.46
N LEU A 494 10.27 -3.67 18.16
CA LEU A 494 10.56 -2.24 18.27
C LEU A 494 10.14 -1.57 16.94
N GLY A 495 8.98 -0.91 16.97
CA GLY A 495 8.39 -0.22 15.84
C GLY A 495 7.27 -1.02 15.16
N LEU A 496 6.22 -0.29 14.76
CA LEU A 496 5.02 -0.79 14.09
C LEU A 496 4.70 0.00 12.82
N ALA A 497 4.92 1.32 12.80
CA ALA A 497 4.76 2.13 11.59
C ALA A 497 5.70 1.66 10.46
N PHE A 498 5.34 1.84 9.19
CA PHE A 498 6.19 1.39 8.06
C PHE A 498 7.58 2.08 8.02
N LYS A 499 7.67 3.26 8.65
CA LYS A 499 8.86 4.10 8.85
C LYS A 499 8.61 5.01 10.08
N PRO A 500 9.63 5.67 10.66
CA PRO A 500 9.42 6.55 11.82
C PRO A 500 8.62 7.82 11.48
N ASN A 501 8.12 8.48 12.52
CA ASN A 501 7.38 9.75 12.51
C ASN A 501 6.01 9.72 11.79
N THR A 502 5.42 8.55 11.54
CA THR A 502 4.04 8.41 11.03
C THR A 502 3.25 7.41 11.87
N ASP A 503 1.92 7.52 11.86
CA ASP A 503 1.00 6.52 12.40
C ASP A 503 0.47 5.55 11.31
N ASP A 504 1.07 5.59 10.12
CA ASP A 504 0.66 4.75 9.00
C ASP A 504 1.19 3.31 9.09
N LEU A 505 0.24 2.38 8.92
CA LEU A 505 0.41 0.94 8.99
C LEU A 505 0.04 0.26 7.67
N ARG A 506 -0.39 1.03 6.66
CA ARG A 506 -0.48 0.52 5.29
C ARG A 506 0.85 -0.14 4.97
N GLU A 507 0.76 -1.39 4.55
CA GLU A 507 1.86 -2.12 3.93
C GLU A 507 3.16 -2.22 4.78
N ALA A 508 3.03 -2.13 6.11
CA ALA A 508 4.13 -2.07 7.06
C ALA A 508 4.75 -3.47 7.34
N PRO A 509 6.09 -3.64 7.25
CA PRO A 509 6.76 -4.93 7.52
C PRO A 509 6.50 -5.53 8.91
N SER A 510 6.18 -4.68 9.89
CA SER A 510 5.80 -5.06 11.25
C SER A 510 4.63 -6.03 11.30
N LEU A 511 3.60 -5.83 10.48
CA LEU A 511 2.39 -6.63 10.48
C LEU A 511 2.68 -8.04 9.94
N ASP A 512 3.52 -8.14 8.90
CA ASP A 512 3.93 -9.42 8.33
C ASP A 512 4.84 -10.20 9.30
N ILE A 513 5.84 -9.54 9.86
CA ILE A 513 6.76 -10.13 10.85
C ILE A 513 5.97 -10.60 12.09
N ALA A 514 5.07 -9.76 12.63
CA ALA A 514 4.23 -10.13 13.77
C ALA A 514 3.41 -11.38 13.48
N ARG A 515 2.70 -11.43 12.34
CA ARG A 515 1.86 -12.57 11.95
C ARG A 515 2.66 -13.85 11.76
N VAL A 516 3.83 -13.80 11.12
CA VAL A 516 4.69 -14.99 10.93
C VAL A 516 5.23 -15.50 12.26
N LEU A 517 5.59 -14.61 13.20
CA LEU A 517 6.05 -15.01 14.53
C LEU A 517 4.92 -15.62 15.38
N ILE A 518 3.73 -15.02 15.38
CA ILE A 518 2.53 -15.58 16.04
C ILE A 518 2.20 -16.97 15.46
N ALA A 519 2.19 -17.11 14.13
CA ALA A 519 1.93 -18.38 13.45
C ALA A 519 3.00 -19.45 13.75
N ALA A 520 4.25 -19.03 14.03
CA ALA A 520 5.32 -19.92 14.48
C ALA A 520 5.25 -20.26 15.99
N GLY A 521 4.21 -19.81 16.70
CA GLY A 521 3.96 -20.08 18.12
C GLY A 521 4.71 -19.15 19.08
N ALA A 522 5.20 -18.00 18.64
CA ALA A 522 5.85 -17.01 19.51
C ALA A 522 4.84 -16.10 20.22
N HIS A 523 5.15 -15.73 21.46
CA HIS A 523 4.47 -14.68 22.21
C HIS A 523 5.01 -13.32 21.77
N VAL A 524 4.30 -12.65 20.86
CA VAL A 524 4.77 -11.39 20.26
C VAL A 524 4.27 -10.18 21.04
N ARG A 525 5.22 -9.30 21.37
CA ARG A 525 4.98 -8.01 22.02
C ARG A 525 5.36 -6.89 21.08
N ALA A 526 4.77 -5.71 21.25
CA ALA A 526 5.14 -4.55 20.43
C ALA A 526 5.13 -3.21 21.18
N TYR A 527 5.94 -2.28 20.70
CA TYR A 527 5.91 -0.87 21.08
C TYR A 527 6.22 0.02 19.86
N ASP A 528 5.47 1.11 19.70
CA ASP A 528 5.69 2.17 18.73
C ASP A 528 5.26 3.54 19.32
N PRO A 529 6.01 4.64 19.11
CA PRO A 529 5.62 5.95 19.64
C PRO A 529 4.32 6.56 19.08
N ALA A 530 3.85 6.15 17.90
CA ALA A 530 2.72 6.80 17.21
C ALA A 530 1.63 5.84 16.71
N ALA A 531 1.99 4.63 16.27
CA ALA A 531 1.07 3.72 15.58
C ALA A 531 0.27 2.76 16.50
N MET A 532 0.38 2.89 17.83
CA MET A 532 -0.19 1.92 18.79
C MET A 532 -1.71 1.77 18.68
N GLU A 533 -2.48 2.87 18.71
CA GLU A 533 -3.95 2.82 18.64
C GLU A 533 -4.44 2.17 17.34
N ARG A 534 -3.79 2.51 16.21
CA ARG A 534 -4.11 1.92 14.90
C ARG A 534 -3.68 0.45 14.80
N THR A 535 -2.56 0.07 15.40
CA THR A 535 -2.10 -1.33 15.38
C THR A 535 -2.98 -2.19 16.27
N GLN A 536 -3.39 -1.69 17.44
CA GLN A 536 -4.30 -2.37 18.35
C GLN A 536 -5.68 -2.65 17.71
N ALA A 537 -6.09 -1.83 16.74
CA ALA A 537 -7.29 -2.05 15.93
C ALA A 537 -7.10 -3.07 14.77
N ILE A 538 -5.87 -3.49 14.46
CA ILE A 538 -5.51 -4.40 13.34
C ILE A 538 -4.98 -5.75 13.84
N LEU A 539 -4.25 -5.76 14.97
CA LEU A 539 -3.66 -6.92 15.65
C LEU A 539 -3.94 -6.84 17.16
N PRO A 540 -5.20 -6.95 17.63
CA PRO A 540 -5.53 -6.93 19.06
C PRO A 540 -4.89 -8.07 19.87
N GLU A 541 -4.39 -9.13 19.21
CA GLU A 541 -3.70 -10.27 19.80
C GLU A 541 -2.27 -10.00 20.27
N LEU A 542 -1.67 -8.86 19.90
CA LEU A 542 -0.34 -8.46 20.39
C LEU A 542 -0.39 -7.96 21.84
N GLU A 543 0.65 -8.26 22.61
CA GLU A 543 0.87 -7.64 23.91
C GLU A 543 1.56 -6.27 23.72
N TYR A 544 0.78 -5.19 23.92
CA TYR A 544 1.23 -3.81 23.74
C TYR A 544 1.92 -3.27 25.00
N ALA A 545 3.23 -3.03 24.91
CA ALA A 545 4.02 -2.41 25.97
C ALA A 545 3.84 -0.89 26.00
N LYS A 546 4.05 -0.23 27.15
CA LYS A 546 3.98 1.24 27.27
C LYS A 546 5.26 1.94 26.83
N ASP A 547 6.39 1.24 26.91
CA ASP A 547 7.71 1.71 26.48
C ASP A 547 8.61 0.52 26.07
N ALA A 548 9.75 0.84 25.45
CA ALA A 548 10.73 -0.14 25.00
C ALA A 548 11.39 -0.96 26.12
N TYR A 549 11.38 -0.51 27.38
CA TYR A 549 11.94 -1.25 28.51
C TYR A 549 10.95 -2.28 29.08
N GLU A 550 9.66 -1.96 29.10
CA GLU A 550 8.58 -2.92 29.38
C GLU A 550 8.54 -4.00 28.29
N LEU A 551 8.70 -3.62 27.01
CA LEU A 551 8.82 -4.55 25.88
C LEU A 551 9.95 -5.58 26.06
N ALA A 552 11.12 -5.13 26.49
CA ALA A 552 12.31 -5.97 26.67
C ALA A 552 12.22 -6.94 27.86
N ALA A 553 11.40 -6.64 28.86
CA ALA A 553 11.37 -7.38 30.13
C ALA A 553 10.92 -8.84 29.95
N GLY A 554 11.86 -9.78 30.08
CA GLY A 554 11.64 -11.21 29.92
C GLY A 554 11.64 -11.72 28.47
N ALA A 555 11.99 -10.88 27.48
CA ALA A 555 12.04 -11.29 26.07
C ALA A 555 13.23 -12.23 25.76
N ASP A 556 13.05 -13.16 24.82
CA ASP A 556 14.12 -13.98 24.25
C ASP A 556 14.85 -13.28 23.10
N ALA A 557 14.16 -12.39 22.39
CA ALA A 557 14.72 -11.58 21.32
C ALA A 557 13.99 -10.24 21.18
N LEU A 558 14.72 -9.21 20.74
CA LEU A 558 14.14 -7.99 20.19
C LEU A 558 14.40 -7.91 18.70
N VAL A 559 13.40 -7.43 17.95
CA VAL A 559 13.49 -7.13 16.53
C VAL A 559 13.34 -5.62 16.34
N VAL A 560 14.33 -4.98 15.72
CA VAL A 560 14.17 -3.59 15.26
C VAL A 560 13.47 -3.61 13.91
N VAL A 561 12.23 -3.13 13.87
CA VAL A 561 11.39 -3.10 12.67
C VAL A 561 11.30 -1.69 12.09
N THR A 562 11.32 -0.67 12.95
CA THR A 562 11.20 0.75 12.54
C THR A 562 12.20 1.60 13.31
N GLU A 563 13.01 2.38 12.60
CA GLU A 563 14.19 3.09 13.08
C GLU A 563 13.92 4.40 13.85
N TRP A 564 12.91 4.39 14.72
CA TRP A 564 12.57 5.51 15.61
C TRP A 564 13.78 6.01 16.41
N ASN A 565 13.92 7.33 16.53
CA ASN A 565 15.08 7.93 17.18
C ASN A 565 15.19 7.56 18.67
N GLU A 566 14.06 7.29 19.33
CA GLU A 566 14.03 6.77 20.69
C GLU A 566 14.84 5.46 20.84
N PHE A 567 14.71 4.54 19.89
CA PHE A 567 15.36 3.22 19.95
C PHE A 567 16.88 3.34 19.84
N LYS A 568 17.38 4.35 19.11
CA LYS A 568 18.82 4.65 18.97
C LYS A 568 19.46 5.14 20.28
N HIS A 569 18.66 5.49 21.28
CA HIS A 569 19.11 6.06 22.56
C HIS A 569 18.71 5.23 23.78
N LEU A 570 18.32 3.97 23.59
CA LEU A 570 18.02 3.05 24.69
C LEU A 570 19.28 2.71 25.50
N ASP A 571 19.12 2.59 26.81
CA ASP A 571 20.14 2.00 27.68
C ASP A 571 20.20 0.49 27.43
N MET A 572 21.05 0.08 26.49
CA MET A 572 21.19 -1.32 26.08
C MET A 572 21.78 -2.21 27.18
N ALA A 573 22.47 -1.65 28.19
CA ALA A 573 22.90 -2.41 29.36
C ALA A 573 21.70 -2.75 30.27
N ARG A 574 20.78 -1.80 30.48
CA ARG A 574 19.49 -2.02 31.16
C ARG A 574 18.59 -2.98 30.38
N VAL A 575 18.51 -2.85 29.06
CA VAL A 575 17.77 -3.80 28.20
C VAL A 575 18.33 -5.21 28.37
N LYS A 576 19.65 -5.38 28.33
CA LYS A 576 20.27 -6.70 28.51
C LYS A 576 19.91 -7.34 29.85
N THR A 577 19.89 -6.57 30.94
CA THR A 577 19.60 -7.11 32.29
C THR A 577 18.13 -7.43 32.51
N SER A 578 17.20 -6.92 31.69
CA SER A 578 15.78 -7.27 31.76
C SER A 578 15.38 -8.43 30.83
N MET A 579 16.15 -8.73 29.77
CA MET A 579 15.87 -9.82 28.84
C MET A 579 16.18 -11.22 29.41
N ARG A 580 15.50 -12.25 28.89
CA ARG A 580 15.74 -13.67 29.19
C ARG A 580 16.89 -14.26 28.38
N LYS A 581 16.96 -13.95 27.08
CA LYS A 581 18.12 -14.20 26.21
C LYS A 581 18.49 -12.88 25.54
N PRO A 582 19.76 -12.44 25.53
CA PRO A 582 20.15 -11.17 24.93
C PRO A 582 20.35 -11.32 23.42
N VAL A 583 19.27 -11.58 22.67
CA VAL A 583 19.29 -11.65 21.19
C VAL A 583 18.69 -10.38 20.61
N VAL A 584 19.36 -9.78 19.63
CA VAL A 584 18.83 -8.63 18.86
C VAL A 584 19.00 -8.91 17.37
N VAL A 585 17.87 -8.91 16.64
CA VAL A 585 17.85 -8.92 15.17
C VAL A 585 17.49 -7.51 14.71
N ASP A 586 18.45 -6.81 14.15
CA ASP A 586 18.35 -5.39 13.80
C ASP A 586 18.01 -5.25 12.31
N GLY A 587 16.72 -5.22 12.01
CA GLY A 587 16.20 -5.07 10.64
C GLY A 587 16.48 -3.71 10.00
N ARG A 588 17.13 -2.78 10.71
CA ARG A 588 17.41 -1.40 10.28
C ARG A 588 18.86 -0.96 10.54
N ASN A 589 19.73 -1.87 10.97
CA ASN A 589 21.15 -1.61 11.27
C ASN A 589 21.41 -0.37 12.15
N ILE A 590 20.55 -0.09 13.14
CA ILE A 590 20.67 1.10 14.00
C ILE A 590 21.77 0.99 15.07
N TYR A 591 22.24 -0.22 15.38
CA TYR A 591 23.29 -0.46 16.37
C TYR A 591 24.63 -0.87 15.74
N VAL A 592 25.72 -0.72 16.50
CA VAL A 592 27.07 -1.14 16.09
C VAL A 592 27.33 -2.59 16.54
N PRO A 593 27.65 -3.54 15.64
CA PRO A 593 27.80 -4.96 15.99
C PRO A 593 28.84 -5.22 17.09
N ALA A 594 30.01 -4.57 17.01
CA ALA A 594 31.08 -4.71 17.98
C ALA A 594 30.63 -4.30 19.40
N THR A 595 30.00 -3.12 19.53
CA THR A 595 29.47 -2.62 20.81
C THR A 595 28.39 -3.54 21.39
N MET A 596 27.49 -4.07 20.54
CA MET A 596 26.47 -5.02 20.97
C MET A 596 27.08 -6.35 21.47
N ARG A 597 28.12 -6.85 20.80
CA ARG A 597 28.89 -8.04 21.21
C ARG A 597 29.69 -7.81 22.49
N GLU A 598 30.32 -6.65 22.67
CA GLU A 598 31.03 -6.27 23.90
C GLU A 598 30.08 -6.15 25.10
N LEU A 599 28.89 -5.59 24.89
CA LEU A 599 27.79 -5.63 25.87
C LEU A 599 27.31 -7.08 26.12
N GLY A 600 27.60 -8.03 25.23
CA GLY A 600 27.29 -9.44 25.35
C GLY A 600 25.92 -9.84 24.82
N PHE A 601 25.46 -9.20 23.76
CA PHE A 601 24.33 -9.65 22.95
C PHE A 601 24.76 -10.61 21.84
N THR A 602 23.86 -11.53 21.48
CA THR A 602 23.88 -12.17 20.15
C THR A 602 23.20 -11.21 19.18
N TYR A 603 24.00 -10.51 18.38
CA TYR A 603 23.53 -9.52 17.42
C TYR A 603 23.50 -10.10 16.00
N ARG A 604 22.50 -9.70 15.21
CA ARG A 604 22.42 -9.92 13.76
C ARG A 604 21.88 -8.65 13.09
N GLY A 605 22.71 -8.02 12.26
CA GLY A 605 22.25 -6.98 11.34
C GLY A 605 21.75 -7.56 10.02
N ILE A 606 21.38 -6.68 9.09
CA ILE A 606 21.13 -7.00 7.68
C ILE A 606 22.39 -6.66 6.88
N GLY A 607 22.99 -7.65 6.22
CA GLY A 607 24.21 -7.44 5.43
C GLY A 607 25.49 -7.32 6.24
N ARG A 608 25.47 -7.57 7.55
CA ARG A 608 26.63 -7.47 8.44
C ARG A 608 26.47 -8.37 9.68
N GLU A 609 27.57 -8.95 10.12
CA GLU A 609 27.68 -9.78 11.33
C GLU A 609 28.13 -8.95 12.55
#